data_AF-A0A8T4MS85-F1
#
_entry.id   AF-A0A8T4MS85-F1
#
_cell.length_a   1.000
_cell.length_b   1.000
_cell.length_c   1.000
_cell.angle_alpha   90.00
_cell.angle_beta   90.00
_cell.angle_gamma   90.00
#
_symmetry.space_group_name_H-M   'P 1'
#
loop_
_entity.id
_entity.type
_entity.pdbx_description
1 polymer ?
#
loop_
_entity_poly.entity_id
_entity_poly.type
_entity_poly.pdbx_seq_one_letter_code
_entity_poly.pdbx_strand_id
1 'polypeptide(L)'
;MNIRRVKQGASITFYNGFYMIIFGAFFMFFSGFNMKYNFKAISQLWGFFSRYNSDIAHLFVLLNILLGIMLVSNGIVISYLSDYIYKRKEKFTWVILFLSGIISWAGILTLFILIRNFILIVIGFIGWASFIFGMLLPIKYYLEKDYREY
;
A
#
# COMPACT_ATOMS: atom_id res chain seq x y z
N MET A 1 -5.44 -16.19 -24.93
CA MET A 1 -6.20 -15.23 -24.08
C MET A 1 -5.58 -15.04 -22.68
N ASN A 2 -5.05 -16.08 -22.02
CA ASN A 2 -4.54 -16.00 -20.64
C ASN A 2 -3.28 -15.12 -20.43
N ILE A 3 -2.26 -15.17 -21.30
CA ILE A 3 -0.99 -14.44 -21.08
C ILE A 3 -1.18 -12.91 -21.11
N ARG A 4 -2.12 -12.40 -21.93
CA ARG A 4 -2.44 -10.97 -21.99
C ARG A 4 -3.00 -10.48 -20.65
N ARG A 5 -3.84 -11.30 -19.99
CA ARG A 5 -4.39 -10.99 -18.67
C ARG A 5 -3.32 -10.99 -17.58
N VAL A 6 -2.31 -11.87 -17.69
CA VAL A 6 -1.14 -11.84 -16.80
C VAL A 6 -0.38 -10.52 -16.92
N LYS A 7 -0.10 -10.10 -18.16
CA LYS A 7 0.58 -8.83 -18.40
C LYS A 7 -0.25 -7.62 -17.93
N GLN A 8 -1.56 -7.65 -18.13
CA GLN A 8 -2.47 -6.60 -17.64
C GLN A 8 -2.51 -6.54 -16.11
N GLY A 9 -2.70 -7.69 -15.46
CA GLY A 9 -2.68 -7.77 -14.00
C GLY A 9 -1.37 -7.28 -13.41
N ALA A 10 -0.24 -7.75 -13.95
CA ALA A 10 1.10 -7.33 -13.55
C ALA A 10 1.34 -5.82 -13.77
N SER A 11 0.81 -5.24 -14.84
CA SER A 11 0.90 -3.80 -15.08
C SER A 11 0.09 -3.01 -14.04
N ILE A 12 -1.11 -3.46 -13.70
CA ILE A 12 -1.95 -2.82 -12.67
C ILE A 12 -1.26 -2.89 -11.31
N THR A 13 -0.71 -4.05 -10.93
CA THR A 13 0.00 -4.21 -9.66
C THR A 13 1.31 -3.42 -9.62
N PHE A 14 1.97 -3.24 -10.76
CA PHE A 14 3.13 -2.36 -10.86
C PHE A 14 2.76 -0.90 -10.53
N TYR A 15 1.70 -0.37 -11.15
CA TYR A 15 1.21 0.97 -10.84
C TYR A 15 0.68 1.09 -9.40
N ASN A 16 0.14 0.00 -8.85
CA ASN A 16 -0.24 -0.05 -7.43
C ASN A 16 0.99 0.07 -6.51
N GLY A 17 2.11 -0.56 -6.87
CA GLY A 17 3.38 -0.36 -6.17
C GLY A 17 3.84 1.09 -6.20
N PHE A 18 3.76 1.75 -7.36
CA PHE A 18 4.07 3.18 -7.48
C PHE A 18 3.11 4.06 -6.67
N TYR A 19 1.82 3.74 -6.67
CA TYR A 19 0.82 4.40 -5.83
C TYR A 19 1.19 4.29 -4.35
N MET A 20 1.62 3.12 -3.89
CA MET A 20 2.08 2.90 -2.52
C MET A 20 3.33 3.72 -2.18
N ILE A 21 4.26 3.90 -3.12
CA ILE A 21 5.43 4.78 -2.97
C ILE A 21 5.00 6.23 -2.79
N ILE A 22 4.13 6.75 -3.68
CA ILE A 22 3.60 8.12 -3.56
C ILE A 22 2.89 8.30 -2.23
N PHE A 23 2.11 7.31 -1.82
CA PHE A 23 1.40 7.35 -0.56
C PHE A 23 2.35 7.31 0.64
N GLY A 24 3.43 6.54 0.57
CA GLY A 24 4.50 6.57 1.57
C GLY A 24 5.19 7.92 1.66
N ALA A 25 5.52 8.54 0.52
CA ALA A 25 6.07 9.89 0.48
C ALA A 25 5.11 10.91 1.11
N PHE A 26 3.81 10.79 0.83
CA PHE A 26 2.79 11.61 1.48
C PHE A 26 2.83 11.49 3.00
N PHE A 27 2.98 10.28 3.54
CA PHE A 27 3.14 10.07 4.99
C PHE A 27 4.39 10.75 5.57
N MET A 28 5.52 10.70 4.86
CA MET A 28 6.77 11.32 5.33
C MET A 28 6.68 12.84 5.39
N PHE A 29 6.09 13.48 4.38
CA PHE A 29 6.09 14.95 4.26
C PHE A 29 4.87 15.64 4.90
N PHE A 30 3.72 14.96 5.00
CA PHE A 30 2.46 15.56 5.43
C PHE A 30 1.97 15.05 6.80
N SER A 31 2.89 14.80 7.74
CA SER A 31 2.59 14.32 9.09
C SER A 31 1.54 15.19 9.83
N GLY A 32 1.61 16.52 9.68
CA GLY A 32 0.63 17.44 10.26
C GLY A 32 -0.79 17.27 9.72
N PHE A 33 -0.95 16.92 8.44
CA PHE A 33 -2.25 16.61 7.85
C PHE A 33 -2.77 15.27 8.39
N ASN A 34 -1.91 14.26 8.48
CA ASN A 34 -2.28 12.93 8.99
C ASN A 34 -2.75 12.98 10.44
N MET A 35 -2.12 13.83 11.26
CA MET A 35 -2.46 13.98 12.68
C MET A 35 -3.68 14.88 12.91
N LYS A 36 -4.11 15.68 11.93
CA LYS A 36 -5.21 16.65 12.07
C LYS A 36 -6.51 16.03 12.60
N TYR A 37 -6.82 14.79 12.20
CA TYR A 37 -8.05 14.12 12.61
C TYR A 37 -7.97 13.47 14.00
N ASN A 38 -6.77 13.10 14.47
CA ASN A 38 -6.58 12.55 15.82
C ASN A 38 -6.91 13.57 16.92
N PHE A 39 -6.70 14.86 16.64
CA PHE A 39 -6.92 15.93 17.62
C PHE A 39 -8.29 16.60 17.54
N LYS A 40 -9.22 16.08 16.69
CA LYS A 40 -10.64 16.46 16.51
C LYS A 40 -10.99 17.96 16.36
N ALA A 41 -10.06 18.88 16.47
CA ALA A 41 -10.27 20.31 16.26
C ALA A 41 -8.93 20.96 15.90
N ILE A 42 -8.82 21.42 14.65
CA ILE A 42 -8.08 22.61 14.21
C ILE A 42 -6.53 22.53 14.36
N SER A 43 -5.84 22.90 13.28
CA SER A 43 -4.38 23.07 13.20
C SER A 43 -3.73 23.84 14.36
N GLN A 44 -4.50 24.67 15.08
CA GLN A 44 -4.10 25.42 16.26
C GLN A 44 -3.82 24.53 17.48
N LEU A 45 -4.59 23.45 17.71
CA LEU A 45 -4.35 22.52 18.81
C LEU A 45 -3.14 21.62 18.55
N TRP A 46 -2.86 21.27 17.29
CA TRP A 46 -1.62 20.58 16.95
C TRP A 46 -0.41 21.49 17.20
N GLY A 47 -0.45 22.75 16.76
CA GLY A 47 0.61 23.72 17.02
C GLY A 47 0.82 23.97 18.52
N PHE A 48 -0.27 24.05 19.29
CA PHE A 48 -0.22 24.14 20.75
C PHE A 48 0.36 22.87 21.37
N PHE A 49 -0.17 21.69 21.01
CA PHE A 49 0.33 20.41 21.47
C PHE A 49 1.81 20.21 21.18
N SER A 50 2.26 20.52 19.96
CA SER A 50 3.68 20.43 19.59
C SER A 50 4.57 21.41 20.34
N ARG A 51 4.02 22.55 20.77
CA ARG A 51 4.75 23.55 21.55
C ARG A 51 4.88 23.16 23.03
N TYR A 52 3.85 22.58 23.62
CA TYR A 52 3.81 22.21 25.05
C TYR A 52 4.20 20.75 25.31
N ASN A 53 4.21 19.89 24.29
CA ASN A 53 4.57 18.47 24.35
C ASN A 53 5.47 18.11 23.16
N SER A 54 6.58 18.83 23.00
CA SER A 54 7.49 18.70 21.84
C SER A 54 7.99 17.27 21.62
N ASP A 55 8.32 16.56 22.69
CA ASP A 55 8.88 15.22 22.61
C ASP A 55 7.85 14.22 22.08
N ILE A 56 6.61 14.32 22.57
CA ILE A 56 5.51 13.46 22.13
C ILE A 56 5.14 13.79 20.67
N ALA A 57 5.11 15.07 20.30
CA ALA A 57 4.86 15.48 18.92
C ALA A 57 5.95 14.96 17.97
N HIS A 58 7.22 14.98 18.39
CA HIS A 58 8.32 14.40 17.63
C HIS A 58 8.15 12.89 17.41
N LEU A 59 7.69 12.14 18.42
CA LEU A 59 7.38 10.71 18.27
C LEU A 59 6.29 10.46 17.21
N PHE A 60 5.25 11.28 17.16
CA PHE A 60 4.23 11.18 16.11
C PHE A 60 4.78 11.48 14.71
N VAL A 61 5.68 12.45 14.57
CA VAL A 61 6.37 12.72 13.31
C VAL A 61 7.22 11.52 12.90
N LEU A 62 8.02 10.97 13.82
CA LEU A 62 8.82 9.78 13.57
C LEU A 62 7.97 8.58 13.17
N LEU A 63 6.81 8.38 13.80
CA LEU A 63 5.87 7.32 13.44
C LEU A 63 5.37 7.46 11.99
N ASN A 64 5.03 8.69 11.56
CA ASN A 64 4.62 8.95 10.18
C ASN A 64 5.76 8.68 9.19
N ILE A 65 6.99 9.09 9.53
CA ILE A 65 8.18 8.82 8.71
C ILE A 65 8.40 7.31 8.59
N LEU A 66 8.33 6.57 9.71
CA LEU A 66 8.51 5.12 9.73
C LEU A 66 7.46 4.40 8.87
N LEU A 67 6.18 4.78 9.01
CA LEU A 67 5.11 4.27 8.16
C LEU A 67 5.35 4.61 6.68
N GLY A 68 5.80 5.82 6.39
CA GLY A 68 6.16 6.26 5.05
C GLY A 68 7.28 5.44 4.42
N ILE A 69 8.36 5.19 5.17
CA ILE A 69 9.46 4.32 4.74
C ILE A 69 8.96 2.90 4.46
N MET A 70 8.16 2.33 5.38
CA MET A 70 7.57 1.00 5.20
C MET A 70 6.72 0.91 3.92
N LEU A 71 5.90 1.93 3.64
CA LEU A 71 5.09 2.02 2.43
C LEU A 71 5.95 2.11 1.16
N VAL A 72 6.98 2.95 1.17
CA VAL A 72 7.92 3.06 0.04
C VAL A 72 8.63 1.74 -0.21
N SER A 73 9.16 1.10 0.83
CA SER A 73 9.84 -0.20 0.70
C SER A 73 8.90 -1.27 0.14
N ASN A 74 7.67 -1.38 0.66
CA ASN A 74 6.66 -2.31 0.14
C ASN A 74 6.27 -1.99 -1.31
N GLY A 75 6.11 -0.71 -1.65
CA GLY A 75 5.81 -0.29 -3.01
C GLY A 75 6.91 -0.65 -4.02
N ILE A 76 8.18 -0.55 -3.61
CA ILE A 76 9.33 -1.01 -4.41
C ILE A 76 9.27 -2.53 -4.61
N VAL A 77 9.02 -3.30 -3.55
CA VAL A 77 8.90 -4.77 -3.61
C VAL A 77 7.77 -5.20 -4.53
N ILE A 78 6.59 -4.58 -4.41
CA ILE A 78 5.42 -4.84 -5.28
C ILE A 78 5.76 -4.53 -6.73
N SER A 79 6.40 -3.39 -7.00
CA SER A 79 6.79 -2.99 -8.36
C SER A 79 7.79 -3.99 -8.96
N TYR A 80 8.80 -4.39 -8.19
CA TYR A 80 9.80 -5.36 -8.62
C TYR A 80 9.19 -6.74 -8.93
N LEU A 81 8.38 -7.28 -8.01
CA LEU A 81 7.69 -8.56 -8.23
C LEU A 81 6.72 -8.51 -9.41
N SER A 82 6.05 -7.38 -9.61
CA SER A 82 5.15 -7.17 -10.74
C SER A 82 5.90 -7.16 -12.08
N ASP A 83 7.04 -6.47 -12.17
CA ASP A 83 7.89 -6.50 -13.37
C ASP A 83 8.43 -7.91 -13.64
N TYR A 84 8.82 -8.63 -12.59
CA TYR A 84 9.25 -10.00 -12.69
C TYR A 84 8.15 -10.92 -13.24
N ILE A 85 6.91 -10.79 -12.75
CA ILE A 85 5.74 -11.49 -13.27
C ILE A 85 5.49 -11.14 -14.74
N TYR A 86 5.59 -9.86 -15.10
CA TYR A 86 5.38 -9.40 -16.47
C TYR A 86 6.36 -10.09 -17.45
N LYS A 87 7.62 -10.22 -17.06
CA LYS A 87 8.69 -10.84 -17.86
C LYS A 87 8.61 -12.37 -17.85
N ARG A 88 8.60 -12.99 -16.67
CA ARG A 88 8.78 -14.43 -16.45
C ARG A 88 7.48 -15.22 -16.31
N LYS A 89 6.36 -14.59 -15.94
CA LYS A 89 5.05 -15.24 -15.67
C LYS A 89 5.16 -16.44 -14.71
N GLU A 90 5.99 -16.30 -13.68
CA GLU A 90 6.18 -17.33 -12.67
C GLU A 90 5.02 -17.33 -11.66
N LYS A 91 4.57 -18.54 -11.30
CA LYS A 91 3.43 -18.74 -10.40
C LYS A 91 3.80 -18.36 -8.96
N PHE A 92 4.98 -18.78 -8.52
CA PHE A 92 5.43 -18.54 -7.15
C PHE A 92 5.60 -17.05 -6.85
N THR A 93 6.17 -16.27 -7.79
CA THR A 93 6.25 -14.80 -7.66
C THR A 93 4.88 -14.16 -7.52
N TRP A 94 3.88 -14.63 -8.28
CA TRP A 94 2.51 -14.15 -8.17
C TRP A 94 1.90 -14.47 -6.80
N VAL A 95 2.12 -15.68 -6.27
CA VAL A 95 1.67 -16.06 -4.92
C VAL A 95 2.33 -15.20 -3.84
N ILE A 96 3.65 -15.00 -3.92
CA ILE A 96 4.38 -14.12 -2.98
C ILE A 96 3.81 -12.71 -3.01
N LEU A 97 3.63 -12.15 -4.22
CA LEU A 97 3.07 -10.82 -4.39
C LEU A 97 1.66 -10.73 -3.79
N PHE A 98 0.84 -11.76 -3.99
CA PHE A 98 -0.54 -11.80 -3.49
C PHE A 98 -0.59 -11.75 -1.98
N LEU A 99 0.18 -12.61 -1.31
CA LEU A 99 0.23 -12.69 0.14
C LEU A 99 0.83 -11.41 0.75
N SER A 100 1.97 -10.95 0.22
CA SER A 100 2.62 -9.74 0.74
C SER A 100 1.74 -8.51 0.56
N GLY A 101 1.10 -8.35 -0.61
CA GLY A 101 0.22 -7.23 -0.89
C GLY A 101 -1.06 -7.23 -0.04
N ILE A 102 -1.71 -8.39 0.16
CA ILE A 102 -2.89 -8.48 1.02
C ILE A 102 -2.54 -8.11 2.46
N ILE A 103 -1.48 -8.70 3.01
CA ILE A 103 -1.06 -8.43 4.41
C ILE A 103 -0.74 -6.95 4.57
N SER A 104 0.02 -6.37 3.64
CA SER A 104 0.43 -4.96 3.68
C SER A 104 -0.78 -4.03 3.63
N TRP A 105 -1.63 -4.17 2.63
CA TRP A 105 -2.80 -3.31 2.46
C TRP A 105 -3.82 -3.47 3.59
N ALA A 106 -4.05 -4.70 4.07
CA ALA A 106 -4.96 -4.94 5.20
C ALA A 106 -4.42 -4.30 6.49
N GLY A 107 -3.11 -4.40 6.75
CA GLY A 107 -2.47 -3.75 7.88
C GLY A 107 -2.63 -2.23 7.83
N ILE A 108 -2.42 -1.62 6.66
CA ILE A 108 -2.59 -0.18 6.44
C ILE A 108 -4.04 0.26 6.65
N LEU A 109 -5.01 -0.45 6.06
CA LEU A 109 -6.42 -0.16 6.24
C LEU A 109 -6.84 -0.25 7.71
N THR A 110 -6.35 -1.26 8.43
CA THR A 110 -6.60 -1.41 9.87
C THR A 110 -6.10 -0.20 10.64
N LEU A 111 -4.87 0.26 10.37
CA LEU A 111 -4.33 1.47 10.98
C LEU A 111 -5.21 2.71 10.71
N PHE A 112 -5.70 2.87 9.48
CA PHE A 112 -6.53 4.04 9.13
C PHE A 112 -7.91 4.01 9.79
N ILE A 113 -8.49 2.82 9.93
CA ILE A 113 -9.74 2.63 10.67
C ILE A 113 -9.53 2.97 12.16
N LEU A 114 -8.42 2.51 12.76
CA LEU A 114 -8.10 2.82 14.16
C LEU A 114 -7.88 4.32 14.39
N ILE A 115 -7.23 4.99 13.44
CA ILE A 115 -6.99 6.45 13.44
C ILE A 115 -8.29 7.24 13.10
N ARG A 116 -9.34 6.56 12.63
CA ARG A 116 -10.63 7.15 12.23
C ARG A 116 -10.52 8.26 11.18
N ASN A 117 -9.52 8.17 10.30
CA ASN A 117 -9.30 9.15 9.24
C ASN A 117 -9.97 8.66 7.94
N PHE A 118 -11.20 9.10 7.71
CA PHE A 118 -12.01 8.68 6.55
C PHE A 118 -11.33 8.95 5.19
N ILE A 119 -10.58 10.04 5.06
CA ILE A 119 -9.86 10.35 3.81
C ILE A 119 -8.82 9.27 3.54
N LEU A 120 -8.02 8.93 4.54
CA LEU A 120 -7.00 7.87 4.41
C LEU A 120 -7.64 6.49 4.20
N ILE A 121 -8.79 6.21 4.84
CA ILE A 121 -9.54 4.97 4.62
C ILE A 121 -9.96 4.85 3.14
N VAL A 122 -10.55 5.90 2.56
CA VAL A 122 -11.01 5.88 1.16
C VAL A 122 -9.83 5.72 0.20
N ILE A 123 -8.77 6.51 0.37
CA ILE A 123 -7.55 6.43 -0.44
C ILE A 123 -6.89 5.05 -0.30
N GLY A 124 -6.78 4.53 0.92
CA GLY A 124 -6.25 3.19 1.18
C GLY A 124 -7.10 2.09 0.54
N PHE A 125 -8.42 2.24 0.57
CA PHE A 125 -9.34 1.26 -0.02
C PHE A 125 -9.24 1.23 -1.54
N ILE A 126 -9.09 2.38 -2.21
CA ILE A 126 -8.84 2.44 -3.66
C ILE A 126 -7.54 1.71 -4.01
N GLY A 127 -6.48 1.92 -3.21
CA GLY A 127 -5.22 1.20 -3.34
C GLY A 127 -5.38 -0.31 -3.19
N TRP A 128 -6.04 -0.75 -2.13
CA TRP A 128 -6.30 -2.18 -1.90
C TRP A 128 -7.17 -2.81 -3.01
N ALA A 129 -8.26 -2.15 -3.41
CA ALA A 129 -9.16 -2.66 -4.44
C ALA A 129 -8.47 -2.79 -5.81
N SER A 130 -7.65 -1.79 -6.19
CA SER A 130 -6.86 -1.87 -7.43
C SER A 130 -5.83 -2.99 -7.40
N PHE A 131 -5.20 -3.24 -6.24
CA PHE A 131 -4.31 -4.38 -6.04
C PHE A 131 -5.03 -5.72 -6.23
N ILE A 132 -6.17 -5.92 -5.56
CA ILE A 132 -6.98 -7.13 -5.68
C ILE A 132 -7.41 -7.35 -7.13
N PHE A 133 -7.88 -6.31 -7.82
CA PHE A 133 -8.26 -6.40 -9.22
C PHE A 133 -7.09 -6.83 -10.11
N GLY A 134 -5.91 -6.23 -9.92
CA GLY A 134 -4.69 -6.62 -10.63
C GLY A 134 -4.30 -8.08 -10.41
N MET A 135 -4.50 -8.59 -9.19
CA MET A 135 -4.17 -9.98 -8.84
C MET A 135 -5.21 -11.01 -9.29
N LEU A 136 -6.49 -10.64 -9.39
CA LEU A 136 -7.55 -11.54 -9.83
C LEU A 136 -7.54 -11.79 -11.35
N LEU A 137 -7.11 -10.80 -12.15
CA LEU A 137 -7.01 -10.94 -13.61
C LEU A 137 -6.22 -12.19 -14.09
N PRO A 138 -5.01 -12.46 -13.55
CA PRO A 138 -4.23 -13.64 -13.93
C PRO A 138 -4.65 -14.95 -13.25
N ILE A 139 -5.63 -14.96 -12.32
CA ILE A 139 -5.84 -16.13 -11.44
C ILE A 139 -6.10 -17.43 -12.22
N LYS A 140 -6.93 -17.36 -13.27
CA LYS A 140 -7.23 -18.52 -14.12
C LYS A 140 -5.99 -19.09 -14.79
N TYR A 141 -5.11 -18.21 -15.28
CA TYR A 141 -3.84 -18.64 -15.90
C TYR A 141 -2.99 -19.45 -14.91
N TYR A 142 -2.84 -18.96 -13.67
CA TYR A 142 -2.00 -19.62 -12.67
C TYR A 142 -2.62 -20.88 -12.05
N LEU A 143 -3.95 -21.00 -12.04
CA LEU A 143 -4.64 -22.22 -11.66
C LEU A 143 -4.51 -23.31 -12.74
N GLU A 144 -4.56 -22.92 -14.02
CA GLU A 144 -4.46 -23.85 -15.15
C GLU A 144 -3.01 -24.24 -15.51
N LYS A 145 -2.02 -23.43 -15.11
CA LYS A 145 -0.60 -23.64 -15.47
C LYS A 145 -0.02 -24.95 -14.90
N ASP A 146 -0.37 -25.34 -13.67
CA ASP A 146 0.14 -26.57 -13.05
C ASP A 146 -0.56 -27.82 -13.60
N TYR A 147 -1.79 -27.71 -14.11
CA TYR A 147 -2.57 -28.86 -14.61
C TYR A 147 -2.04 -29.47 -15.92
N ARG A 148 -1.05 -28.85 -16.57
CA ARG A 148 -0.51 -29.32 -17.85
C ARG A 148 0.93 -29.84 -17.76
N GLU A 149 1.59 -29.69 -16.61
CA GLU A 149 2.96 -30.17 -16.38
C GLU A 149 3.01 -31.45 -15.53
N TYR A 150 1.85 -32.04 -15.22
CA TYR A 150 1.71 -33.35 -14.54
C TYR A 150 0.73 -34.26 -15.29
#